data_AF-A0A942GDT3-F1
#
_entry.id   AF-A0A942GDT3-F1
#
_cell.length_a   1.000
_cell.length_b   1.000
_cell.length_c   1.000
_cell.angle_alpha   90.00
_cell.angle_beta   90.00
_cell.angle_gamma   90.00
#
_symmetry.space_group_name_H-M   'P 1'
#
loop_
_entity.id
_entity.type
_entity.pdbx_description
1 polymer ?
#
loop_
_entity_poly.entity_id
_entity_poly.type
_entity_poly.pdbx_seq_one_letter_code
_entity_poly.pdbx_strand_id
1 'polypeptide(L)'
;DENGNMPEIEKPMLCDALATIAGSLLGTSTTGTYIESATGIEAGGKSGLTALVTAVLFLTALFFAPLFSAIPAYAYGSSLIIVGLLMISPVANLKFDDLAESIPVFVTMTLMCFTYNLGIGMTAGFVVYPLTMFFAGRIRQVSSGMWIFFAFSVLFYFFYPY
;
A
#
# COMPACT_ATOMS: atom_id res chain seq x y z
N ASP A 1 -14.63 15.89 -3.85
CA ASP A 1 -16.01 16.24 -3.48
C ASP A 1 -16.10 16.22 -1.96
N GLU A 2 -16.92 17.07 -1.36
CA GLU A 2 -17.26 17.08 0.08
C GLU A 2 -17.79 15.71 0.56
N ASN A 3 -18.29 14.85 -0.34
CA ASN A 3 -18.68 13.47 -0.05
C ASN A 3 -17.53 12.45 -0.11
N GLY A 4 -16.26 12.89 -0.18
CA GLY A 4 -15.10 11.99 -0.26
C GLY A 4 -14.88 11.33 -1.62
N ASN A 5 -15.69 11.65 -2.64
CA ASN A 5 -15.45 11.20 -4.00
C ASN A 5 -14.27 11.98 -4.61
N MET A 6 -13.30 11.26 -5.19
CA MET A 6 -12.27 11.84 -6.03
C MET A 6 -12.79 11.94 -7.46
N PRO A 7 -13.29 13.11 -7.93
CA PRO A 7 -13.62 13.28 -9.34
C PRO A 7 -12.35 12.97 -10.16
N GLU A 8 -12.50 12.16 -11.20
CA GLU A 8 -11.40 11.72 -12.08
C GLU A 8 -10.34 10.81 -11.43
N ILE A 9 -10.73 9.93 -10.49
CA ILE A 9 -9.82 8.94 -9.85
C ILE A 9 -9.01 8.10 -10.86
N GLU A 10 -9.52 7.92 -12.08
CA GLU A 10 -8.83 7.24 -13.17
C GLU A 10 -7.49 7.91 -13.52
N LYS A 11 -7.41 9.24 -13.50
CA LYS A 11 -6.18 9.97 -13.87
C LYS A 11 -5.04 9.69 -12.87
N PRO A 12 -5.22 9.86 -11.54
CA PRO A 12 -4.22 9.44 -10.56
C PRO A 12 -3.87 7.95 -10.63
N MET A 13 -4.86 7.07 -10.80
CA MET A 13 -4.62 5.62 -10.89
C MET A 13 -3.80 5.24 -12.13
N LEU A 14 -4.06 5.87 -13.27
CA LEU A 14 -3.25 5.69 -14.50
C LEU A 14 -1.83 6.21 -14.31
N CYS A 15 -1.65 7.36 -13.66
CA CYS A 15 -0.32 7.88 -13.31
C CYS A 15 0.47 6.91 -12.43
N ASP A 16 -0.15 6.34 -11.39
CA ASP A 16 0.47 5.38 -10.49
C ASP A 16 0.85 4.06 -11.20
N ALA A 17 -0.04 3.56 -12.06
CA ALA A 17 0.23 2.37 -12.87
C ALA A 17 1.38 2.61 -13.86
N LEU A 18 1.40 3.75 -14.55
CA LEU A 18 2.48 4.12 -15.47
C LEU A 18 3.81 4.30 -14.74
N ALA A 19 3.80 4.93 -13.56
CA ALA A 19 4.99 5.08 -12.72
C ALA A 19 5.53 3.71 -12.28
N THR A 20 4.65 2.79 -11.89
CA THR A 20 5.02 1.42 -11.52
C THR A 20 5.62 0.64 -12.69
N ILE A 21 5.03 0.72 -13.88
CA ILE A 21 5.55 0.06 -15.09
C ILE A 21 6.92 0.64 -15.45
N ALA A 22 7.03 1.97 -15.48
CA ALA A 22 8.30 2.63 -15.78
C ALA A 22 9.38 2.29 -14.75
N GLY A 23 9.03 2.28 -13.45
CA GLY A 23 9.93 1.93 -12.37
C GLY A 23 10.42 0.48 -12.46
N SER A 24 9.52 -0.47 -12.68
CA SER A 24 9.89 -1.88 -12.83
C SER A 24 10.78 -2.14 -14.05
N LEU A 25 10.54 -1.46 -15.17
CA LEU A 25 11.42 -1.51 -16.35
C LEU A 25 12.83 -0.95 -16.09
N LEU A 26 12.93 0.04 -15.21
CA LEU A 26 14.21 0.62 -14.77
C LEU A 26 14.87 -0.20 -13.65
N GLY A 27 14.28 -1.33 -13.23
CA GLY A 27 14.82 -2.24 -12.23
C GLY A 27 14.60 -1.81 -10.77
N THR A 28 13.69 -0.86 -10.52
CA THR A 28 13.29 -0.48 -9.15
C THR A 28 12.03 -1.21 -8.69
N SER A 29 11.80 -1.23 -7.37
CA SER A 29 10.56 -1.70 -6.77
C SER A 29 9.37 -0.80 -7.14
N THR A 30 8.15 -1.30 -6.92
CA THR A 30 6.89 -0.59 -7.12
C THR A 30 6.93 0.80 -6.48
N THR A 31 6.72 1.83 -7.31
CA THR A 31 6.58 3.22 -6.86
C THR A 31 5.13 3.46 -6.46
N GLY A 32 4.89 4.16 -5.36
CA GLY A 32 3.53 4.48 -4.91
C GLY A 32 3.44 5.87 -4.29
N THR A 33 2.20 6.28 -3.98
CA THR A 33 1.93 7.54 -3.27
C THR A 33 2.19 7.35 -1.78
N TYR A 34 3.09 8.16 -1.22
CA TYR A 34 3.49 8.09 0.19
C TYR A 34 2.71 9.09 1.04
N ILE A 35 2.35 8.72 2.28
CA ILE A 35 1.62 9.61 3.21
C ILE A 35 2.43 10.85 3.57
N GLU A 36 3.75 10.74 3.55
CA GLU A 36 4.69 11.83 3.75
C GLU A 36 4.59 12.88 2.64
N SER A 37 4.17 12.49 1.43
CA SER A 37 3.90 13.46 0.37
C SER A 37 2.71 14.37 0.70
N ALA A 38 1.78 13.94 1.57
CA ALA A 38 0.69 14.79 2.04
C ALA A 38 1.21 15.99 2.85
N THR A 39 2.28 15.82 3.64
CA THR A 39 2.90 16.94 4.37
C THR A 39 3.50 17.98 3.43
N GLY A 40 4.00 17.55 2.26
CA GLY A 40 4.45 18.46 1.19
C GLY A 40 3.31 19.28 0.58
N ILE A 41 2.11 18.71 0.51
CA ILE A 41 0.90 19.41 0.04
C ILE A 41 0.42 20.41 1.11
N GLU A 42 0.44 20.02 2.40
CA GLU A 42 0.12 20.90 3.52
C GLU A 42 1.07 22.09 3.61
N ALA A 43 2.36 21.89 3.34
CA ALA A 43 3.37 22.95 3.25
C ALA A 43 3.20 23.89 2.04
N GLY A 44 2.19 23.67 1.19
CA GLY A 44 1.86 24.52 0.04
C GLY A 44 2.22 23.93 -1.34
N GLY A 45 2.75 22.70 -1.39
CA GLY A 45 3.09 21.99 -2.62
C GLY A 45 1.87 21.44 -3.36
N LYS A 46 1.10 22.33 -3.99
CA LYS A 46 -0.17 21.99 -4.68
C LYS A 46 -0.03 21.81 -6.20
N SER A 47 1.19 21.77 -6.74
CA SER A 47 1.43 21.71 -8.20
C SER A 47 2.35 20.55 -8.59
N GLY A 48 2.23 20.05 -9.82
CA GLY A 48 3.15 19.03 -10.35
C GLY A 48 4.61 19.50 -10.42
N LEU A 49 4.86 20.82 -10.37
CA LEU A 49 6.21 21.37 -10.32
C LEU A 49 6.93 20.99 -9.03
N THR A 50 6.23 20.88 -7.89
CA THR A 50 6.87 20.45 -6.64
C THR A 50 7.31 18.99 -6.73
N ALA A 51 6.49 18.11 -7.32
CA ALA A 51 6.87 16.73 -7.57
C ALA A 51 8.10 16.63 -8.50
N LEU A 52 8.15 17.43 -9.57
CA LEU A 52 9.29 17.46 -10.49
C LEU A 52 10.58 17.96 -9.83
N VAL A 53 10.50 19.05 -9.05
CA VAL A 53 11.64 19.59 -8.29
C VAL A 53 12.13 18.55 -7.28
N THR A 54 11.24 17.90 -6.54
CA THR A 54 11.60 16.82 -5.61
C THR A 54 12.28 15.67 -6.35
N ALA A 55 11.77 15.24 -7.50
CA ALA A 55 12.39 14.18 -8.30
C ALA A 55 13.81 14.55 -8.76
N VAL A 56 14.01 15.77 -9.25
CA VAL A 56 15.35 16.27 -9.64
C VAL A 56 16.29 16.32 -8.43
N LEU A 57 15.81 16.81 -7.28
CA LEU A 57 16.60 16.82 -6.04
C LEU A 57 17.01 15.41 -5.61
N PHE A 58 16.10 14.43 -5.64
CA PHE A 58 16.41 13.03 -5.37
C PHE A 58 17.41 12.44 -6.38
N LEU A 59 17.31 12.82 -7.66
CA LEU A 59 18.28 12.40 -8.68
C LEU A 59 19.66 13.01 -8.41
N THR A 60 19.74 14.28 -7.98
CA THR A 60 21.01 14.87 -7.55
C THR A 60 21.55 14.25 -6.26
N ALA A 61 20.66 13.81 -5.35
CA ALA A 61 21.03 13.15 -4.11
C ALA A 61 21.75 11.81 -4.36
N LEU A 62 21.53 11.15 -5.50
CA LEU A 62 22.24 9.92 -5.87
C LEU A 62 23.77 10.13 -5.97
N PHE A 63 24.25 11.32 -6.36
CA PHE A 63 25.69 11.64 -6.34
C PHE A 63 26.25 11.75 -4.92
N PHE A 64 25.38 12.09 -3.96
CA PHE A 64 25.70 12.14 -2.53
C PHE A 64 25.38 10.84 -1.80
N ALA A 65 24.96 9.77 -2.50
CA ALA A 65 24.74 8.44 -1.94
C ALA A 65 25.86 7.96 -0.98
N PRO A 66 27.16 8.10 -1.30
CA PRO A 66 28.22 7.65 -0.39
C PRO A 66 28.26 8.44 0.93
N LEU A 67 27.80 9.70 0.95
CA LEU A 67 27.68 10.50 2.16
C LEU A 67 26.53 9.99 3.04
N PHE A 68 25.40 9.61 2.43
CA PHE A 68 24.26 9.06 3.15
C PHE A 68 24.53 7.67 3.74
N SER A 69 25.35 6.85 3.09
CA SER A 69 25.76 5.55 3.63
C SER A 69 26.61 5.65 4.90
N ALA A 70 27.21 6.80 5.20
CA ALA A 70 27.95 7.05 6.43
C ALA A 70 27.04 7.38 7.64
N ILE A 71 25.75 7.63 7.40
CA ILE A 71 24.79 7.99 8.45
C ILE A 71 24.40 6.73 9.24
N PRO A 72 24.57 6.69 10.57
CA PRO A 72 24.18 5.55 11.38
C PRO A 72 22.68 5.26 11.33
N ALA A 73 22.31 3.98 11.35
CA ALA A 73 20.92 3.53 11.31
C ALA A 73 20.02 4.11 12.42
N TYR A 74 20.63 4.38 13.58
CA TYR A 74 19.95 4.99 14.72
C TYR A 74 19.41 6.41 14.44
N ALA A 75 20.02 7.14 13.49
CA ALA A 75 19.64 8.50 13.18
C ALA A 75 18.31 8.59 12.43
N TYR A 76 18.04 7.67 11.48
CA TYR A 76 16.79 7.65 10.72
C TYR A 76 15.76 6.66 11.27
N GLY A 77 16.16 5.71 12.13
CA GLY A 77 15.25 4.72 12.71
C GLY A 77 14.07 5.33 13.49
N SER A 78 14.30 6.40 14.25
CA SER A 78 13.23 7.09 14.99
C SER A 78 12.14 7.67 14.07
N SER A 79 12.53 8.17 12.91
CA SER A 79 11.60 8.69 11.90
C SER A 79 10.77 7.56 11.28
N LEU A 80 11.39 6.42 10.98
CA LEU A 80 10.69 5.25 10.44
C LEU A 80 9.65 4.67 11.41
N ILE A 81 9.91 4.71 12.73
CA ILE A 81 8.94 4.27 13.75
C ILE A 81 7.69 5.16 13.74
N ILE A 82 7.88 6.49 13.67
CA ILE A 82 6.76 7.45 13.63
C ILE A 82 5.96 7.27 12.32
N VAL A 83 6.64 7.12 11.19
CA VAL A 83 5.99 6.84 9.90
C VAL A 83 5.16 5.55 9.98
N GLY A 84 5.71 4.46 10.54
CA GLY A 84 4.98 3.21 10.73
C GLY A 84 3.74 3.38 11.60
N LEU A 85 3.83 4.18 12.66
CA LEU A 85 2.68 4.52 13.51
C LEU A 85 1.60 5.26 12.71
N LEU A 86 1.99 6.24 11.88
CA LEU A 86 1.05 6.98 11.03
C LEU A 86 0.37 6.07 10.00
N MET A 87 1.09 5.09 9.44
CA MET A 87 0.54 4.11 8.49
C MET A 87 -0.48 3.14 9.10
N ILE A 88 -0.50 2.95 10.43
CA ILE A 88 -1.52 2.14 11.12
C ILE A 88 -2.84 2.89 11.29
N SER A 89 -2.84 4.23 11.20
CA SER A 89 -4.03 5.08 11.43
C SER A 89 -5.32 4.63 10.71
N PRO A 90 -5.29 4.13 9.45
CA PRO A 90 -6.50 3.65 8.77
C PRO A 90 -7.21 2.49 9.49
N VAL A 91 -6.49 1.69 10.28
CA VAL A 91 -7.05 0.58 11.07
C VAL A 91 -8.08 1.10 12.09
N ALA A 92 -7.91 2.32 12.60
CA ALA A 92 -8.86 2.93 13.54
C ALA A 92 -10.22 3.26 12.90
N ASN A 93 -10.31 3.34 11.57
CA ASN A 93 -11.55 3.60 10.85
C ASN A 93 -12.34 2.31 10.51
N LEU A 94 -11.84 1.14 10.91
CA LEU A 94 -12.52 -0.14 10.67
C LEU A 94 -13.71 -0.31 11.62
N LYS A 95 -14.82 -0.80 11.06
CA LYS A 95 -16.02 -1.14 11.83
C LYS A 95 -15.87 -2.52 12.46
N PHE A 96 -15.35 -2.57 13.68
CA PHE A 96 -15.17 -3.82 14.43
C PHE A 96 -16.47 -4.60 14.71
N ASP A 97 -17.63 -3.93 14.61
CA ASP A 97 -18.93 -4.57 14.74
C ASP A 97 -19.27 -5.49 13.55
N ASP A 98 -18.67 -5.27 12.37
CA ASP A 98 -18.88 -6.13 11.21
C ASP A 98 -17.78 -7.20 11.13
N LEU A 99 -18.10 -8.40 11.62
CA LEU A 99 -17.19 -9.54 11.61
C LEU A 99 -16.81 -9.98 10.18
N ALA A 100 -17.67 -9.74 9.17
CA ALA A 100 -17.38 -10.12 7.79
C ALA A 100 -16.24 -9.30 7.20
N GLU A 101 -16.07 -8.05 7.65
CA GLU A 101 -14.98 -7.16 7.22
C GLU A 101 -13.78 -7.21 8.20
N SER A 102 -14.04 -7.39 9.49
CA SER A 102 -13.00 -7.37 10.52
C SER A 102 -12.13 -8.63 10.54
N ILE A 103 -12.71 -9.81 10.32
CA ILE A 103 -11.96 -11.09 10.31
C ILE A 103 -10.87 -11.10 9.22
N PRO A 104 -11.16 -10.77 7.94
CA PRO A 104 -10.14 -10.71 6.90
C PRO A 104 -9.00 -9.76 7.21
N VAL A 105 -9.31 -8.56 7.74
CA VAL A 105 -8.28 -7.58 8.09
C VAL A 105 -7.40 -8.09 9.21
N PHE A 106 -7.99 -8.65 10.26
CA PHE A 106 -7.24 -9.22 11.38
C PHE A 106 -6.31 -10.36 10.94
N VAL A 107 -6.81 -11.28 10.10
CA VAL A 107 -6.00 -12.39 9.58
C VAL A 107 -4.86 -11.87 8.70
N THR A 108 -5.14 -10.91 7.83
CA THR A 108 -4.13 -10.27 6.96
C THR A 108 -3.01 -9.66 7.80
N MET A 109 -3.35 -8.81 8.78
CA MET A 109 -2.35 -8.15 9.64
C MET A 109 -1.54 -9.17 10.44
N THR A 110 -2.21 -10.16 11.02
CA THR A 110 -1.57 -11.21 11.82
C THR A 110 -0.57 -12.01 10.98
N LEU A 111 -0.96 -12.44 9.78
CA LEU A 111 -0.07 -13.20 8.90
C LEU A 111 1.08 -12.36 8.37
N MET A 112 0.88 -11.07 8.06
CA MET A 112 1.98 -10.17 7.71
C MET A 112 3.03 -10.11 8.84
N CYS A 113 2.60 -9.97 10.10
CA CYS A 113 3.49 -9.91 11.25
C CYS A 113 4.21 -11.23 11.53
N PHE A 114 3.52 -12.37 11.47
CA PHE A 114 4.11 -13.67 11.80
C PHE A 114 4.97 -14.26 10.67
N THR A 115 4.63 -14.00 9.42
CA THR A 115 5.38 -14.52 8.27
C THR A 115 6.51 -13.58 7.83
N TYR A 116 6.57 -12.35 8.36
CA TYR A 116 7.50 -11.30 7.93
C TYR A 116 7.46 -11.06 6.40
N ASN A 117 6.34 -11.39 5.77
CA ASN A 117 6.15 -11.33 4.33
C ASN A 117 4.80 -10.70 4.01
N LEU A 118 4.85 -9.49 3.45
CA LEU A 118 3.65 -8.75 3.06
C LEU A 118 2.85 -9.50 2.00
N GLY A 119 3.52 -10.18 1.06
CA GLY A 119 2.87 -10.94 -0.01
C GLY A 119 1.99 -12.06 0.53
N ILE A 120 2.51 -12.87 1.46
CA ILE A 120 1.76 -13.99 2.06
C ILE A 120 0.59 -13.47 2.89
N GLY A 121 0.77 -12.37 3.64
CA GLY A 121 -0.33 -11.76 4.36
C GLY A 121 -1.43 -11.23 3.44
N MET A 122 -1.07 -10.55 2.35
CA MET A 122 -2.02 -10.02 1.36
C MET A 122 -2.81 -11.14 0.66
N THR A 123 -2.14 -12.20 0.19
CA THR A 123 -2.82 -13.31 -0.50
C THR A 123 -3.76 -14.05 0.44
N ALA A 124 -3.39 -14.24 1.71
CA ALA A 124 -4.31 -14.77 2.71
C ALA A 124 -5.55 -13.89 2.88
N GLY A 125 -5.39 -12.56 2.93
CA GLY A 125 -6.50 -11.61 2.98
C GLY A 125 -7.46 -11.75 1.81
N PHE A 126 -6.93 -11.89 0.58
CA PHE A 126 -7.73 -12.12 -0.62
C PHE A 126 -8.47 -13.46 -0.64
N VAL A 127 -7.99 -14.46 0.10
CA VAL A 127 -8.71 -15.73 0.29
C VAL A 127 -9.80 -15.59 1.35
N VAL A 128 -9.48 -14.99 2.50
CA VAL A 128 -10.38 -14.92 3.65
C VAL A 128 -11.54 -13.94 3.44
N TYR A 129 -11.33 -12.85 2.70
CA TYR A 129 -12.37 -11.84 2.47
C TYR A 129 -13.60 -12.38 1.69
N PRO A 130 -13.46 -13.02 0.52
CA PRO A 130 -14.61 -13.59 -0.18
C PRO A 130 -15.26 -14.74 0.58
N LEU A 131 -14.49 -15.53 1.35
CA LEU A 131 -15.03 -16.61 2.19
C LEU A 131 -15.90 -16.07 3.32
N THR A 132 -15.43 -15.07 4.06
CA THR A 132 -16.19 -14.44 5.15
C THR A 132 -17.44 -13.73 4.63
N MET A 133 -17.33 -13.02 3.50
CA MET A 133 -18.50 -12.42 2.82
C MET A 133 -19.49 -13.47 2.31
N PHE A 134 -19.01 -14.64 1.86
CA PHE A 134 -19.85 -15.77 1.46
C PHE A 134 -20.64 -16.32 2.66
N PHE A 135 -19.97 -16.58 3.80
CA PHE A 135 -20.63 -17.04 5.01
C PHE A 135 -21.59 -16.00 5.61
N ALA A 136 -21.29 -14.71 5.47
CA ALA A 136 -22.17 -13.62 5.87
C ALA A 136 -23.37 -13.41 4.93
N GLY A 137 -23.48 -14.16 3.83
CA GLY A 137 -24.56 -14.03 2.84
C GLY A 137 -24.47 -12.77 1.97
N ARG A 138 -23.35 -12.05 2.00
CA ARG A 138 -23.14 -10.74 1.34
C ARG A 138 -22.33 -10.86 0.05
N ILE A 139 -22.51 -11.95 -0.70
CA ILE A 139 -21.76 -12.27 -1.93
C ILE A 139 -21.86 -11.15 -2.98
N ARG A 140 -23.00 -10.43 -3.03
CA ARG A 140 -23.23 -9.32 -3.97
C ARG A 140 -22.37 -8.07 -3.70
N GLN A 141 -21.77 -7.94 -2.52
CA GLN A 141 -20.86 -6.83 -2.20
C GLN A 141 -19.45 -7.09 -2.71
N VAL A 142 -19.12 -8.35 -3.01
CA VAL A 142 -17.80 -8.73 -3.53
C VAL A 142 -17.74 -8.44 -5.03
N SER A 143 -16.85 -7.54 -5.42
CA SER A 143 -16.63 -7.21 -6.83
C SER A 143 -16.13 -8.43 -7.62
N SER A 144 -16.43 -8.49 -8.92
CA SER A 144 -15.95 -9.58 -9.78
C SER A 144 -14.42 -9.67 -9.83
N GLY A 145 -13.70 -8.55 -9.65
CA GLY A 145 -12.24 -8.52 -9.58
C GLY A 145 -11.69 -9.22 -8.33
N MET A 146 -12.36 -9.11 -7.18
CA MET A 146 -11.94 -9.81 -5.95
C MET A 146 -12.02 -11.33 -6.09
N TRP A 147 -12.96 -11.85 -6.87
CA TRP A 147 -13.02 -13.29 -7.17
C TRP A 147 -11.86 -13.77 -8.04
N ILE A 148 -11.33 -12.92 -8.93
CA ILE A 148 -10.12 -13.22 -9.71
C ILE A 148 -8.90 -13.28 -8.77
N PHE A 149 -8.76 -12.29 -7.88
CA PHE A 149 -7.68 -12.29 -6.88
C PHE A 149 -7.77 -13.46 -5.91
N PHE A 150 -8.97 -13.88 -5.53
CA PHE A 150 -9.21 -15.09 -4.76
C PHE A 150 -8.66 -16.31 -5.50
N ALA A 151 -9.03 -16.49 -6.77
CA ALA A 151 -8.57 -17.63 -7.57
C ALA A 151 -7.04 -17.65 -7.71
N PHE A 152 -6.41 -16.50 -7.97
CA PHE A 152 -4.94 -16.41 -8.02
C PHE A 152 -4.27 -16.65 -6.67
N SER A 153 -4.87 -16.19 -5.57
CA SER A 153 -4.31 -16.41 -4.24
C SER A 153 -4.42 -17.88 -3.82
N VAL A 154 -5.53 -18.56 -4.16
CA VAL A 154 -5.66 -20.02 -3.96
C VAL A 154 -4.65 -20.78 -4.83
N LEU A 155 -4.48 -20.37 -6.10
CA LEU A 155 -3.48 -20.95 -6.98
C LEU A 155 -2.07 -20.78 -6.42
N PHE A 156 -1.75 -19.60 -5.90
CA PHE A 156 -0.47 -19.32 -5.24
C PHE A 156 -0.22 -20.31 -4.10
N TYR A 157 -1.16 -20.50 -3.18
CA TYR A 157 -0.98 -21.47 -2.09
C TYR A 157 -0.92 -22.93 -2.54
N PHE A 158 -1.56 -23.27 -3.67
CA PHE A 158 -1.52 -24.63 -4.21
C PHE A 158 -0.19 -24.93 -4.92
N PHE A 159 0.37 -23.95 -5.63
CA PHE A 159 1.62 -24.09 -6.41
C PHE A 159 2.88 -23.69 -5.65
N TYR A 160 2.76 -23.04 -4.50
CA TYR A 160 3.86 -22.62 -3.64
C TYR A 160 3.88 -23.50 -2.39
N PRO A 161 4.46 -24.72 -2.45
CA PRO A 161 4.35 -25.70 -1.39
C PRO A 161 5.48 -25.48 -0.37
N TYR A 162 5.65 -24.27 0.16
CA TYR A 162 6.57 -23.95 1.27
C TYR A 162 6.05 -22.75 2.06
#